data_AF-A0A7C5WEL0-F1
#
_entry.id   AF-A0A7C5WEL0-F1
#
_cell.length_a   1.000
_cell.length_b   1.000
_cell.length_c   1.000
_cell.angle_alpha   90.00
_cell.angle_beta   90.00
_cell.angle_gamma   90.00
#
_symmetry.space_group_name_H-M   'P 1'
#
loop_
_entity.id
_entity.type
_entity.pdbx_description
1 polymer ?
#
loop_
_entity_poly.entity_id
_entity_poly.type
_entity_poly.pdbx_seq_one_letter_code
_entity_poly.pdbx_strand_id
1 'polypeptide(L)'
;MERSCAGPAQMEEDTTKLRTCLVVNDNVIPLNEFTQTYIGNILRAITSSLGYDAQKVHLYIESGEIRLFADDRLVPIRKEFVTLLIESTIKGVLSPLKGIFWLERISIVTD
;
A
#
# COMPACT_ATOMS: atom_id res chain seq x y z
N MET A 1 -47.83 4.80 24.71
CA MET A 1 -46.90 3.65 24.81
C MET A 1 -46.23 3.51 23.45
N GLU A 2 -45.11 4.20 23.28
CA GLU A 2 -44.36 4.18 22.03
C GLU A 2 -43.30 3.07 22.07
N ARG A 3 -43.12 2.43 20.92
CA ARG A 3 -42.36 1.19 20.76
C ARG A 3 -40.86 1.47 20.89
N SER A 4 -40.25 0.74 21.83
CA SER A 4 -38.82 0.51 21.91
C SER A 4 -38.36 -0.48 20.82
N CYS A 5 -37.03 -0.56 20.65
CA CYS A 5 -36.24 -1.55 19.90
C CYS A 5 -35.78 -1.15 18.51
N ALA A 6 -34.64 -0.45 18.45
CA ALA A 6 -33.51 -0.86 17.62
C ALA A 6 -32.25 -0.17 18.18
N GLY A 7 -31.45 -0.92 18.96
CA GLY A 7 -30.09 -0.49 19.26
C GLY A 7 -29.29 -0.46 17.95
N PRO A 8 -28.29 0.44 17.80
CA PRO A 8 -27.42 0.39 16.63
C PRO A 8 -26.74 -0.97 16.63
N ALA A 9 -26.95 -1.74 15.56
CA ALA A 9 -26.15 -2.91 15.28
C ALA A 9 -24.69 -2.45 15.27
N GLN A 10 -23.91 -2.90 16.25
CA GLN A 10 -22.47 -2.85 16.14
C GLN A 10 -22.12 -3.82 15.01
N MET A 11 -22.00 -3.29 13.78
CA MET A 11 -21.17 -3.95 12.78
C MET A 11 -19.78 -4.00 13.41
N GLU A 12 -19.44 -5.16 13.95
CA GLU A 12 -18.05 -5.55 14.10
C GLU A 12 -17.50 -5.58 12.67
N GLU A 13 -16.98 -4.43 12.25
CA GLU A 13 -16.18 -4.29 11.07
C GLU A 13 -14.96 -5.19 11.33
N ASP A 14 -15.03 -6.41 10.80
CA ASP A 14 -13.91 -7.33 10.70
C ASP A 14 -12.90 -6.69 9.73
N THR A 15 -12.27 -5.62 10.21
CA THR A 15 -11.21 -4.91 9.53
C THR A 15 -10.06 -5.88 9.52
N THR A 16 -9.99 -6.68 8.45
CA THR A 16 -8.85 -7.55 8.19
C THR A 16 -7.61 -6.65 8.30
N LYS A 17 -6.86 -6.81 9.39
CA LYS A 17 -5.77 -5.91 9.75
C LYS A 17 -4.76 -5.97 8.64
N LEU A 18 -4.68 -4.89 7.88
CA LEU A 18 -3.80 -4.76 6.73
C LEU A 18 -2.37 -5.07 7.15
N ARG A 19 -1.74 -6.06 6.51
CA ARG A 19 -0.35 -6.42 6.78
C ARG A 19 0.50 -5.86 5.66
N THR A 20 1.54 -5.14 6.03
CA THR A 20 2.45 -4.55 5.04
C THR A 20 3.89 -4.89 5.39
N CYS A 21 4.61 -5.44 4.42
CA CYS A 21 6.03 -5.73 4.50
C CYS A 21 6.80 -4.77 3.60
N LEU A 22 7.84 -4.15 4.15
CA LEU A 22 8.78 -3.30 3.42
C LEU A 22 10.15 -3.96 3.43
N VAL A 23 10.72 -4.15 2.24
CA VAL A 23 12.05 -4.72 2.04
C VAL A 23 12.88 -3.70 1.26
N VAL A 24 14.08 -3.42 1.75
CA VAL A 24 15.04 -2.49 1.15
C VAL A 24 16.38 -3.18 1.02
N ASN A 25 16.90 -3.32 -0.21
CA ASN A 25 18.12 -4.08 -0.51
C ASN A 25 18.14 -5.46 0.16
N ASP A 26 17.03 -6.19 0.05
CA ASP A 26 16.79 -7.51 0.67
C ASP A 26 16.71 -7.55 2.20
N ASN A 27 16.80 -6.39 2.86
CA ASN A 27 16.62 -6.27 4.30
C ASN A 27 15.17 -5.90 4.63
N VAL A 28 14.54 -6.70 5.49
CA VAL A 28 13.19 -6.39 5.99
C VAL A 28 13.28 -5.21 6.96
N ILE A 29 12.55 -4.14 6.65
CA ILE A 29 12.43 -2.97 7.51
C ILE A 29 11.27 -3.18 8.48
N PRO A 30 11.49 -3.15 9.80
CA PRO A 30 10.41 -3.34 10.77
C PRO A 30 9.45 -2.16 10.74
N LEU A 31 8.17 -2.46 10.54
CA LEU A 31 7.08 -1.49 10.52
C LEU A 31 6.17 -1.69 11.73
N ASN A 32 5.85 -0.61 12.44
CA ASN A 32 4.81 -0.64 13.46
C ASN A 32 3.41 -0.65 12.81
N GLU A 33 2.38 -0.89 13.62
CA GLU A 33 0.99 -0.96 13.16
C GLU A 33 0.54 0.28 12.37
N PHE A 34 0.85 1.48 12.86
CA PHE A 34 0.51 2.71 12.15
C PHE A 34 1.15 2.74 10.75
N THR A 35 2.45 2.46 10.66
CA THR A 35 3.18 2.49 9.38
C THR A 35 2.71 1.41 8.41
N GLN A 36 2.36 0.22 8.89
CA GLN A 36 1.83 -0.84 8.03
C GLN A 36 0.49 -0.39 7.41
N THR A 37 -0.47 -0.01 8.26
CA THR A 37 -1.79 0.44 7.80
C THR A 37 -1.69 1.65 6.88
N TYR A 38 -0.85 2.64 7.21
CA TYR A 38 -0.67 3.85 6.41
C TYR A 38 -0.11 3.55 5.02
N ILE A 39 0.99 2.79 4.93
CA ILE A 39 1.65 2.47 3.66
C ILE A 39 0.74 1.59 2.80
N GLY A 40 0.17 0.53 3.38
CA GLY A 40 -0.67 -0.38 2.61
C GLY A 40 -1.97 0.27 2.12
N ASN A 41 -2.58 1.17 2.89
CA ASN A 41 -3.74 1.94 2.43
C ASN A 41 -3.40 2.82 1.22
N ILE A 42 -2.22 3.45 1.21
CA ILE A 42 -1.75 4.25 0.06
C ILE A 42 -1.55 3.36 -1.17
N LEU A 43 -0.93 2.19 -1.00
CA LEU A 43 -0.74 1.22 -2.08
C LEU A 43 -2.06 0.71 -2.66
N ARG A 44 -3.02 0.36 -1.81
CA ARG A 44 -4.36 -0.04 -2.26
C ARG A 44 -5.09 1.10 -2.96
N ALA A 45 -5.01 2.33 -2.44
CA ALA A 45 -5.62 3.50 -3.07
C ALA A 45 -5.02 3.80 -4.45
N ILE A 46 -3.70 3.72 -4.60
CA ILE A 46 -3.01 3.84 -5.90
C ILE A 46 -3.53 2.77 -6.87
N THR A 47 -3.56 1.51 -6.44
CA THR A 47 -3.94 0.37 -7.27
C THR A 47 -5.41 0.46 -7.72
N SER A 48 -6.30 0.80 -6.79
CA SER A 48 -7.73 1.06 -7.06
C SER A 48 -7.93 2.24 -8.01
N SER A 49 -7.17 3.32 -7.86
CA SER A 49 -7.19 4.48 -8.78
C SER A 49 -6.76 4.13 -10.21
N LEU A 50 -6.03 3.03 -10.39
CA LEU A 50 -5.67 2.48 -11.71
C LEU A 50 -6.73 1.52 -12.27
N GLY A 51 -7.82 1.29 -11.54
CA GLY A 51 -8.92 0.39 -11.92
C GLY A 51 -8.73 -1.06 -11.47
N TYR A 52 -7.83 -1.32 -10.51
CA TYR A 52 -7.56 -2.65 -9.98
C TYR A 52 -7.93 -2.70 -8.49
N ASP A 53 -9.03 -3.38 -8.19
CA ASP A 53 -9.37 -3.70 -6.80
C ASP A 53 -8.76 -5.06 -6.47
N ALA A 54 -7.77 -5.07 -5.58
CA ALA A 54 -6.95 -6.24 -5.27
C ALA A 54 -6.74 -6.37 -3.77
N GLN A 55 -6.77 -7.61 -3.29
CA GLN A 55 -6.50 -7.92 -1.89
C GLN A 55 -4.99 -7.83 -1.62
N LYS A 56 -4.19 -8.33 -2.56
CA LYS A 56 -2.73 -8.29 -2.47
C LYS A 56 -2.17 -7.28 -3.46
N VAL A 57 -1.37 -6.35 -2.97
CA VAL A 57 -0.64 -5.38 -3.78
C VAL A 57 0.85 -5.54 -3.54
N HIS A 58 1.62 -5.64 -4.62
CA HIS A 58 3.07 -5.69 -4.57
C HIS A 58 3.65 -4.59 -5.45
N LEU A 59 4.34 -3.64 -4.83
CA LEU A 59 5.10 -2.61 -5.52
C LEU A 59 6.58 -2.93 -5.44
N TYR A 60 7.26 -2.86 -6.58
CA TYR A 60 8.68 -3.05 -6.73
C TYR A 60 9.28 -1.82 -7.41
N ILE A 61 10.37 -1.30 -6.85
CA ILE A 61 11.11 -0.17 -7.38
C ILE A 61 12.60 -0.51 -7.40
N GLU A 62 13.20 -0.46 -8.58
CA GLU A 62 14.64 -0.69 -8.78
C GLU A 62 15.11 0.08 -10.01
N SER A 63 16.24 0.77 -9.89
CA SER A 63 16.89 1.46 -11.03
C SER A 63 15.97 2.42 -11.82
N GLY A 64 14.99 3.05 -11.15
CA GLY A 64 14.02 3.96 -11.78
C GLY A 64 12.85 3.26 -12.48
N GLU A 65 12.79 1.94 -12.45
CA GLU A 65 11.63 1.17 -12.91
C GLU A 65 10.67 0.92 -11.75
N ILE A 66 9.38 1.12 -12.02
CA ILE A 66 8.29 0.77 -11.12
C ILE A 66 7.51 -0.39 -11.72
N ARG A 67 7.35 -1.46 -10.94
CA ARG A 67 6.46 -2.57 -11.25
C ARG A 67 5.44 -2.71 -10.14
N LEU A 68 4.17 -2.65 -10.50
CA LEU A 68 3.05 -2.80 -9.59
C LEU A 68 2.28 -4.07 -9.97
N PHE A 69 2.00 -4.92 -8.99
CA PHE A 69 1.20 -6.12 -9.15
C PHE A 69 -0.03 -6.05 -8.25
N ALA A 70 -1.16 -6.49 -8.80
CA ALA A 70 -2.46 -6.56 -8.15
C ALA A 70 -2.96 -8.02 -8.25
N ASP A 71 -3.02 -8.72 -7.11
CA ASP A 71 -3.27 -10.17 -7.02
C ASP A 71 -2.40 -10.96 -8.00
N ASP A 72 -1.08 -10.75 -7.91
CA ASP A 72 -0.04 -11.39 -8.74
C ASP A 72 -0.13 -11.08 -10.26
N ARG A 73 -0.97 -10.12 -10.68
CA ARG A 73 -1.05 -9.63 -12.06
C ARG A 73 -0.35 -8.28 -12.21
N LEU A 74 0.52 -8.17 -13.21
CA LEU A 74 1.19 -6.90 -13.52
C LEU A 74 0.17 -5.83 -13.94
N VAL A 75 0.21 -4.67 -13.28
CA VAL A 75 -0.60 -3.50 -13.59
C VAL A 75 0.11 -2.68 -14.69
N PRO A 76 -0.48 -2.53 -15.89
CA PRO A 76 0.13 -1.78 -16.98
C PRO A 76 0.02 -0.27 -16.74
N ILE A 77 1.10 0.35 -16.26
CA ILE A 77 1.21 1.81 -16.11
C ILE A 77 1.72 2.40 -17.42
N ARG A 78 0.82 2.95 -18.24
CA ARG A 78 1.16 3.40 -19.61
C ARG A 78 1.60 4.86 -19.72
N LYS A 79 1.33 5.68 -18.71
CA LYS A 79 1.58 7.13 -18.74
C LYS A 79 2.74 7.47 -17.80
N GLU A 80 3.77 8.12 -18.33
CA GLU A 80 4.94 8.56 -17.57
C GLU A 80 4.57 9.41 -16.35
N PHE A 81 3.62 10.34 -16.51
CA PHE A 81 3.11 11.16 -15.40
C PHE A 81 2.58 10.32 -14.23
N VAL A 82 1.92 9.19 -14.51
CA VAL A 82 1.37 8.31 -13.47
C VAL A 82 2.50 7.59 -12.74
N THR A 83 3.51 7.13 -13.48
CA THR A 83 4.74 6.55 -12.90
C THR A 83 5.41 7.55 -11.95
N LEU A 84 5.63 8.79 -12.40
CA LEU A 84 6.25 9.85 -11.59
C LEU A 84 5.43 10.20 -10.34
N LEU A 85 4.10 10.20 -10.46
CA LEU A 85 3.20 10.46 -9.33
C LEU A 85 3.30 9.36 -8.28
N ILE A 86 3.21 8.09 -8.70
CA ILE A 86 3.37 6.93 -7.81
C ILE A 86 4.73 6.97 -7.15
N GLU A 87 5.79 7.17 -7.93
CA GLU A 87 7.16 7.26 -7.43
C GLU A 87 7.25 8.33 -6.34
N SER A 88 6.86 9.57 -6.65
CA SER A 88 6.93 10.71 -5.74
C SER A 88 6.13 10.51 -4.46
N THR A 89 4.93 9.91 -4.55
CA THR A 89 4.12 9.57 -3.38
C THR A 89 4.85 8.58 -2.49
N ILE A 90 5.37 7.49 -3.06
CA ILE A 90 6.10 6.48 -2.29
C ILE A 90 7.40 7.07 -1.72
N LYS A 91 8.06 7.97 -2.46
CA LYS A 91 9.20 8.75 -1.95
C LYS A 91 8.84 9.54 -0.70
N GLY A 92 7.74 10.29 -0.76
CA GLY A 92 7.25 11.05 0.38
C GLY A 92 6.91 10.16 1.57
N VAL A 93 6.21 9.06 1.33
CA VAL A 93 5.77 8.11 2.37
C VAL A 93 6.93 7.45 3.09
N LEU A 94 7.97 7.03 2.36
CA LEU A 94 9.12 6.34 2.94
C LEU A 94 10.19 7.30 3.50
N SER A 95 10.19 8.58 3.08
CA SER A 95 11.21 9.56 3.50
C SER A 95 11.41 9.73 5.02
N PRO A 96 10.39 9.56 5.89
CA PRO A 96 10.59 9.64 7.33
C PRO A 96 11.24 8.39 7.94
N LEU A 97 11.30 7.28 7.20
CA LEU A 97 11.90 6.03 7.67
C LEU A 97 13.42 6.13 7.56
N LYS A 98 14.08 6.11 8.72
CA LYS A 98 15.55 6.22 8.81
C LYS A 98 16.22 5.11 7.99
N GLY A 99 17.18 5.50 7.17
CA GLY A 99 18.06 4.57 6.46
C GLY A 99 17.51 4.04 5.13
N ILE A 100 16.41 4.59 4.62
CA ILE A 100 15.92 4.28 3.26
C ILE A 100 16.47 5.33 2.29
N PHE A 101 17.23 4.88 1.31
CA PHE A 101 17.76 5.69 0.23
C PHE A 101 17.09 5.31 -1.09
N TRP A 102 16.80 6.31 -1.94
CA TRP A 102 16.12 6.06 -3.22
C TRP A 102 16.93 5.32 -4.28
N LEU A 103 18.23 5.16 -4.05
CA LEU A 103 19.11 4.37 -4.91
C LEU A 103 18.99 2.86 -4.61
N GLU A 104 18.19 2.47 -3.62
CA GLU A 104 18.04 1.11 -3.15
C GLU A 104 16.89 0.38 -3.88
N ARG A 105 16.99 -0.95 -3.95
CA ARG A 105 15.89 -1.80 -4.37
C ARG A 105 14.84 -1.80 -3.26
N ILE A 106 13.62 -1.37 -3.58
CA ILE A 106 12.50 -1.30 -2.64
C ILE A 106 11.40 -2.26 -3.10
N SER A 107 10.90 -3.06 -2.17
CA SER A 107 9.75 -3.93 -2.37
C SER A 107 8.76 -3.74 -1.23
N ILE A 108 7.51 -3.44 -1.57
CA ILE A 108 6.42 -3.27 -0.62
C ILE A 108 5.30 -4.24 -0.97
N VAL A 109 4.94 -5.12 -0.04
CA VAL A 109 3.83 -6.06 -0.19
C VAL A 109 2.78 -5.74 0.85
N THR A 110 1.52 -5.66 0.45
CA THR A 110 0.40 -5.52 1.38
C THR A 110 -0.73 -6.50 1.06
N ASP A 111 -1.29 -7.12 2.09
CA ASP A 111 -2.46 -8.02 2.04
C ASP A 111 -3.43 -7.80 3.22
#